data_AF-A0A845UJL0-F1
#
_entry.id   AF-A0A845UJL0-F1
#
_cell.length_a   1.000
_cell.length_b   1.000
_cell.length_c   1.000
_cell.angle_alpha   90.00
_cell.angle_beta   90.00
_cell.angle_gamma   90.00
#
_symmetry.space_group_name_H-M   'P 1'
#
loop_
_entity.id
_entity.type
_entity.pdbx_description
1 polymer ?
#
loop_
_entity_poly.entity_id
_entity_poly.type
_entity_poly.pdbx_seq_one_letter_code
_entity_poly.pdbx_strand_id
1 'polypeptide(L)'
;MTPTPTEEEVREIVFNVLSENPHGTRERGCHSHLEVCAYHLQTILFEPLLKARADAGMIEPLDDKGHDTEFTKVWNRALKGESKSWDCRELATLFLQEAIASTFPDDLNWFGAENAVLFDHALLTKLPGYLTGAGMPAATLVGLGANGMQSWVEGTQINARMDGYQLVLENMPNGHLKPAMDYRAHYFKDEDIGDEDRSTEMFGLMNFQGDGIEHDEGVKAWQAWRDEADQKGIMHRFFWDSVAGMVTRSLKSKKDMGITWQQLRQDESVSVEAGPEGLVVYGGQVNGLKKLFDEGQFLCGPRDRFVDMLVNGGFSKGDAEHYLDRLVQGCSAFSATVPAGSKLRYNWDPETLYAFDMPDDEMIFDIEKSDALPILAVGTFEMPEMTTHRQRKAAALQRDSENNGMKP
;
A
#
# COMPACT_ATOMS: atom_id res chain seq x y z
N MET A 1 -7.32 3.80 39.06
CA MET A 1 -8.25 2.76 38.57
C MET A 1 -7.62 1.41 38.90
N THR A 2 -8.41 0.41 39.26
CA THR A 2 -7.96 -0.99 39.16
C THR A 2 -7.46 -1.20 37.71
N PRO A 3 -6.23 -1.71 37.48
CA PRO A 3 -5.64 -1.78 36.13
C PRO A 3 -6.41 -2.72 35.20
N THR A 4 -7.31 -3.52 35.78
CA THR A 4 -8.22 -4.40 35.07
C THR A 4 -9.66 -4.03 35.45
N PRO A 5 -10.42 -3.39 34.54
CA PRO A 5 -11.85 -3.23 34.74
C PRO A 5 -12.53 -4.61 34.76
N THR A 6 -13.64 -4.72 35.46
CA THR A 6 -14.53 -5.87 35.42
C THR A 6 -15.30 -5.92 34.11
N GLU A 7 -15.86 -7.09 33.77
CA GLU A 7 -16.70 -7.20 32.56
C GLU A 7 -17.90 -6.25 32.62
N GLU A 8 -18.44 -5.99 33.82
CA GLU A 8 -19.55 -5.06 33.99
C GLU A 8 -19.14 -3.62 33.71
N GLU A 9 -17.99 -3.18 34.24
CA GLU A 9 -17.46 -1.84 33.97
C GLU A 9 -17.18 -1.63 32.47
N VAL A 10 -16.60 -2.63 31.81
CA VAL A 10 -16.39 -2.57 30.35
C VAL A 10 -17.73 -2.53 29.62
N ARG A 11 -18.71 -3.35 30.01
CA ARG A 11 -20.04 -3.40 29.40
C ARG A 11 -20.77 -2.06 29.55
N GLU A 12 -20.68 -1.43 30.72
CA GLU A 12 -21.27 -0.11 30.97
C GLU A 12 -20.65 0.97 30.07
N ILE A 13 -19.32 0.97 29.92
CA ILE A 13 -18.64 1.89 29.00
C ILE A 13 -19.10 1.67 27.56
N VAL A 14 -19.13 0.41 27.10
CA VAL A 14 -19.60 0.07 25.74
C VAL A 14 -21.05 0.51 25.55
N PHE A 15 -21.92 0.23 26.52
CA PHE A 15 -23.32 0.64 26.49
C PHE A 15 -23.50 2.15 26.38
N ASN A 16 -22.74 2.92 27.17
CA ASN A 16 -22.78 4.38 27.13
C ASN A 16 -22.35 4.90 25.77
N VAL A 17 -21.26 4.38 25.20
CA VAL A 17 -20.79 4.79 23.87
C VAL A 17 -21.83 4.48 22.79
N LEU A 18 -22.45 3.30 22.80
CA LEU A 18 -23.48 2.95 21.84
C LEU A 18 -24.74 3.81 21.99
N SER A 19 -25.13 4.12 23.23
CA SER A 19 -26.31 4.95 23.53
C SER A 19 -26.12 6.42 23.13
N GLU A 20 -24.91 6.96 23.32
CA GLU A 20 -24.56 8.33 22.94
C GLU A 20 -24.36 8.49 21.43
N ASN A 21 -24.08 7.39 20.72
CA ASN A 21 -23.80 7.38 19.28
C ASN A 21 -24.77 6.46 18.53
N PRO A 22 -26.08 6.75 18.51
CA PRO A 22 -27.06 5.89 17.86
C PRO A 22 -26.79 5.74 16.35
N HIS A 23 -27.30 4.66 15.76
CA HIS A 23 -27.14 4.38 14.33
C HIS A 23 -27.55 5.58 13.45
N GLY A 24 -26.68 5.99 12.53
CA GLY A 24 -26.85 7.18 11.69
C GLY A 24 -26.15 8.44 12.21
N THR A 25 -25.54 8.38 13.40
CA THR A 25 -24.58 9.40 13.88
C THR A 25 -23.46 9.57 12.87
N ARG A 26 -23.09 10.83 12.59
CA ARG A 26 -22.02 11.17 11.67
C ARG A 26 -20.88 11.82 12.44
N GLU A 27 -19.69 11.26 12.30
CA GLU A 27 -18.45 11.82 12.84
C GLU A 27 -17.53 12.20 11.68
N ARG A 28 -16.76 13.28 11.81
CA ARG A 28 -15.95 13.78 10.69
C ARG A 28 -14.93 12.72 10.29
N GLY A 29 -14.94 12.35 9.01
CA GLY A 29 -14.05 11.33 8.44
C GLY A 29 -14.56 9.90 8.58
N CYS A 30 -15.57 9.61 9.40
CA CYS A 30 -16.14 8.26 9.54
C CYS A 30 -17.18 8.00 8.45
N HIS A 31 -17.08 6.85 7.77
CA HIS A 31 -17.95 6.47 6.66
C HIS A 31 -19.02 5.45 7.05
N SER A 32 -18.90 4.84 8.21
CA SER A 32 -19.80 3.80 8.71
C SER A 32 -20.09 3.97 10.20
N HIS A 33 -21.18 3.36 10.67
CA HIS A 33 -21.50 3.33 12.09
C HIS A 33 -20.43 2.56 12.91
N LEU A 34 -19.86 1.50 12.33
CA LEU A 34 -18.73 0.78 12.91
C LEU A 34 -17.52 1.71 13.16
N GLU A 35 -17.19 2.58 12.20
CA GLU A 35 -16.08 3.54 12.36
C GLU A 35 -16.36 4.59 13.44
N VAL A 36 -17.60 5.07 13.56
CA VAL A 36 -18.00 5.99 14.64
C VAL A 36 -17.83 5.30 16.00
N CYS A 37 -18.31 4.07 16.15
CA CYS A 37 -18.13 3.31 17.38
C CYS A 37 -16.66 3.01 17.69
N ALA A 38 -15.86 2.65 16.66
CA ALA A 38 -14.42 2.44 16.78
C ALA A 38 -13.73 3.69 17.32
N TYR A 39 -14.04 4.86 16.75
CA TYR A 39 -13.47 6.14 17.18
C TYR A 39 -13.72 6.43 18.67
N HIS A 40 -14.97 6.31 19.11
CA HIS A 40 -15.32 6.60 20.51
C HIS A 40 -14.77 5.55 21.48
N LEU A 41 -14.91 4.26 21.16
CA LEU A 41 -14.39 3.20 22.02
C LEU A 41 -12.87 3.22 22.10
N GLN A 42 -12.17 3.61 21.04
CA GLN A 42 -10.72 3.73 21.09
C GLN A 42 -10.28 4.77 22.12
N THR A 43 -10.90 5.96 22.06
CA THR A 43 -10.58 7.09 22.92
C THR A 43 -10.95 6.85 24.38
N ILE A 44 -12.14 6.28 24.62
CA ILE A 44 -12.73 6.17 25.96
C ILE A 44 -12.29 4.88 26.67
N LEU A 45 -12.03 3.82 25.91
CA LEU A 45 -11.82 2.47 26.46
C LEU A 45 -10.47 1.86 26.06
N PHE A 46 -10.20 1.65 24.77
CA PHE A 46 -9.03 0.86 24.35
C PHE A 46 -7.70 1.53 24.71
N GLU A 47 -7.47 2.79 24.32
CA GLU A 47 -6.18 3.46 24.57
C GLU A 47 -5.90 3.67 26.05
N PRO A 48 -6.84 4.20 26.88
CA PRO A 48 -6.60 4.34 28.31
C PRO A 48 -6.30 3.00 28.99
N LEU A 49 -7.00 1.94 28.57
CA LEU A 49 -6.83 0.61 29.13
C LEU A 49 -5.49 -0.01 28.75
N LEU A 50 -5.10 0.07 27.47
CA LEU A 50 -3.81 -0.42 26.98
C LEU A 50 -2.67 0.32 27.67
N LYS A 51 -2.74 1.65 27.76
CA LYS A 51 -1.75 2.44 28.48
C LYS A 51 -1.63 2.03 29.94
N ALA A 52 -2.76 1.93 30.66
CA ALA A 52 -2.75 1.55 32.08
C ALA A 52 -2.13 0.16 32.31
N ARG A 53 -2.35 -0.79 31.39
CA ARG A 53 -1.77 -2.13 31.44
C ARG A 53 -0.28 -2.13 31.11
N ALA A 54 0.15 -1.32 30.16
CA ALA A 54 1.56 -1.13 29.85
C ALA A 54 2.31 -0.51 31.05
N ASP A 55 1.76 0.55 31.64
CA ASP A 55 2.31 1.21 32.83
C ASP A 55 2.38 0.25 34.04
N ALA A 56 1.48 -0.74 34.10
CA ALA A 56 1.47 -1.81 35.11
C ALA A 56 2.37 -3.01 34.77
N GLY A 57 3.04 -3.01 33.61
CA GLY A 57 3.92 -4.10 33.17
C GLY A 57 3.18 -5.38 32.77
N MET A 58 1.90 -5.28 32.40
CA MET A 58 1.06 -6.43 32.05
C MET A 58 1.08 -6.77 30.55
N ILE A 59 1.45 -5.81 29.71
CA ILE A 59 1.55 -5.96 28.26
C ILE A 59 2.82 -5.29 27.75
N GLU A 60 3.41 -5.88 26.72
CA GLU A 60 4.64 -5.42 26.09
C GLU A 60 4.40 -4.89 24.67
N PRO A 61 5.28 -4.00 24.17
CA PRO A 61 5.30 -3.62 22.77
C PRO A 61 5.39 -4.83 21.83
N LEU A 62 4.70 -4.74 20.69
CA LEU A 62 4.76 -5.73 19.64
C LEU A 62 6.00 -5.54 18.77
N ASP A 63 6.63 -6.65 18.45
CA ASP A 63 7.65 -6.76 17.41
C ASP A 63 7.04 -7.56 16.24
N ASP A 64 6.80 -6.89 15.12
CA ASP A 64 6.28 -7.52 13.91
C ASP A 64 7.37 -8.25 13.11
N LYS A 65 8.56 -8.42 13.68
CA LYS A 65 9.70 -9.12 13.07
C LYS A 65 10.12 -8.55 11.71
N GLY A 66 9.89 -7.25 11.49
CA GLY A 66 10.24 -6.56 10.26
C GLY A 66 9.20 -6.70 9.15
N HIS A 67 7.98 -7.12 9.45
CA HIS A 67 6.88 -7.19 8.49
C HIS A 67 6.27 -5.81 8.18
N ASP A 68 6.60 -4.79 8.98
CA ASP A 68 6.19 -3.40 8.84
C ASP A 68 4.67 -3.19 8.76
N THR A 69 3.95 -3.72 9.74
CA THR A 69 2.49 -3.56 9.84
C THR A 69 2.13 -2.22 10.48
N GLU A 70 1.19 -1.46 9.89
CA GLU A 70 0.71 -0.20 10.51
C GLU A 70 0.07 -0.46 11.88
N PHE A 71 -0.63 -1.59 12.02
CA PHE A 71 -1.22 -1.99 13.29
C PHE A 71 -0.18 -2.08 14.42
N THR A 72 1.01 -2.63 14.18
CA THR A 72 2.07 -2.70 15.20
C THR A 72 2.54 -1.31 15.63
N LYS A 73 2.64 -0.37 14.68
CA LYS A 73 2.98 1.03 14.98
C LYS A 73 1.91 1.66 15.86
N VAL A 74 0.63 1.48 15.50
CA VAL A 74 -0.51 2.02 16.26
C VAL A 74 -0.58 1.42 17.67
N TRP A 75 -0.45 0.09 17.80
CA TRP A 75 -0.44 -0.59 19.10
C TRP A 75 0.65 -0.03 20.00
N ASN A 76 1.87 0.05 19.49
CA ASN A 76 3.03 0.54 20.25
C ASN A 76 2.92 2.02 20.62
N ARG A 77 2.22 2.86 19.84
CA ARG A 77 1.88 4.25 20.21
C ARG A 77 0.87 4.29 21.35
N ALA A 78 -0.18 3.48 21.27
CA ALA A 78 -1.21 3.43 22.32
C ALA A 78 -0.65 3.01 23.69
N LEU A 79 0.28 2.04 23.73
CA LEU A 79 0.97 1.65 24.97
C LEU A 79 1.68 2.82 25.67
N LYS A 80 2.17 3.79 24.88
CA LYS A 80 2.88 4.98 25.37
C LYS A 80 1.94 6.15 25.69
N GLY A 81 0.68 6.09 25.24
CA GLY A 81 -0.23 7.24 25.26
C GLY A 81 0.09 8.28 24.19
N GLU A 82 0.70 7.86 23.09
CA GLU A 82 1.13 8.73 21.97
C GLU A 82 0.26 8.53 20.72
N SER A 83 -0.99 8.07 20.91
CA SER A 83 -1.92 7.85 19.80
C SER A 83 -2.20 9.13 19.02
N LYS A 84 -2.27 8.99 17.69
CA LYS A 84 -2.68 10.06 16.77
C LYS A 84 -4.20 10.05 16.60
N SER A 85 -4.77 11.18 16.21
CA SER A 85 -6.22 11.34 15.99
C SER A 85 -6.82 10.33 15.00
N TRP A 86 -6.03 9.83 14.05
CA TRP A 86 -6.43 8.87 13.03
C TRP A 86 -6.10 7.41 13.37
N ASP A 87 -5.37 7.16 14.47
CA ASP A 87 -5.10 5.81 14.97
C ASP A 87 -6.40 5.11 15.43
N CYS A 88 -7.45 5.90 15.64
CA CYS A 88 -8.75 5.59 16.23
C CYS A 88 -9.53 4.43 15.58
N ARG A 89 -9.13 4.00 14.38
CA ARG A 89 -9.77 2.90 13.66
C ARG A 89 -9.01 1.60 13.83
N GLU A 90 -7.70 1.63 13.79
CA GLU A 90 -6.92 0.40 13.63
C GLU A 90 -7.00 -0.53 14.86
N LEU A 91 -6.96 0.01 16.08
CA LEU A 91 -7.05 -0.83 17.29
C LEU A 91 -8.47 -1.30 17.52
N ALA A 92 -9.42 -0.36 17.63
CA ALA A 92 -10.79 -0.70 17.95
C ALA A 92 -11.44 -1.58 16.89
N THR A 93 -11.16 -1.36 15.59
CA THR A 93 -11.75 -2.15 14.50
C THR A 93 -11.40 -3.62 14.62
N LEU A 94 -10.17 -3.98 15.00
CA LEU A 94 -9.79 -5.39 15.23
C LEU A 94 -10.74 -6.07 16.24
N PHE A 95 -10.95 -5.45 17.40
CA PHE A 95 -11.78 -6.02 18.45
C PHE A 95 -13.27 -6.01 18.10
N LEU A 96 -13.76 -4.94 17.48
CA LEU A 96 -15.16 -4.82 17.09
C LEU A 96 -15.52 -5.83 16.02
N GLN A 97 -14.64 -6.05 15.05
CA GLN A 97 -14.87 -7.03 14.00
C GLN A 97 -14.85 -8.45 14.50
N GLU A 98 -13.94 -8.79 15.40
CA GLU A 98 -13.96 -10.12 16.00
C GLU A 98 -15.25 -10.34 16.81
N ALA A 99 -15.72 -9.30 17.51
CA ALA A 99 -17.00 -9.37 18.22
C ALA A 99 -18.19 -9.59 17.27
N ILE A 100 -18.22 -8.98 16.09
CA ILE A 100 -19.36 -9.11 15.17
C ILE A 100 -19.24 -10.31 14.21
N ALA A 101 -18.04 -10.84 13.95
CA ALA A 101 -17.79 -11.88 12.94
C ALA A 101 -18.61 -13.16 13.14
N SER A 102 -18.74 -13.65 14.38
CA SER A 102 -19.55 -14.85 14.63
C SER A 102 -21.07 -14.61 14.57
N THR A 103 -21.49 -13.34 14.56
CA THR A 103 -22.90 -12.93 14.47
C THR A 103 -23.30 -12.65 13.02
N PHE A 104 -22.35 -12.16 12.21
CA PHE A 104 -22.54 -11.79 10.81
C PHE A 104 -21.41 -12.33 9.91
N PRO A 105 -21.28 -13.65 9.75
CA PRO A 105 -20.17 -14.25 9.01
C PRO A 105 -20.13 -13.86 7.52
N ASP A 106 -21.28 -13.51 6.91
CA ASP A 106 -21.39 -13.26 5.47
C ASP A 106 -21.52 -11.77 5.09
N ASP A 107 -21.75 -10.86 6.04
CA ASP A 107 -22.23 -9.48 5.79
C ASP A 107 -21.38 -8.36 6.44
N LEU A 108 -20.09 -8.60 6.67
CA LEU A 108 -19.21 -7.64 7.36
C LEU A 108 -19.03 -6.28 6.62
N ASN A 109 -19.41 -6.21 5.34
CA ASN A 109 -19.25 -5.02 4.50
C ASN A 109 -20.49 -4.09 4.46
N TRP A 110 -21.64 -4.47 5.06
CA TRP A 110 -22.85 -3.63 5.00
C TRP A 110 -23.72 -3.73 6.27
N PHE A 111 -23.36 -2.94 7.30
CA PHE A 111 -24.23 -2.75 8.45
C PHE A 111 -25.33 -1.73 8.11
N GLY A 112 -26.49 -2.23 7.69
CA GLY A 112 -27.72 -1.46 7.59
C GLY A 112 -28.39 -1.23 8.95
N ALA A 113 -29.26 -0.22 9.04
CA ALA A 113 -29.99 0.13 10.27
C ALA A 113 -30.83 -1.03 10.86
N GLU A 114 -31.25 -1.97 10.01
CA GLU A 114 -32.05 -3.14 10.38
C GLU A 114 -31.28 -4.12 11.30
N ASN A 115 -29.95 -4.09 11.26
CA ASN A 115 -29.06 -4.97 12.04
C ASN A 115 -28.47 -4.29 13.29
N ALA A 116 -28.83 -3.02 13.56
CA ALA A 116 -28.21 -2.23 14.64
C ALA A 116 -28.34 -2.87 16.03
N VAL A 117 -29.51 -3.44 16.36
CA VAL A 117 -29.73 -4.11 17.66
C VAL A 117 -28.84 -5.35 17.82
N LEU A 118 -28.65 -6.11 16.74
CA LEU A 118 -27.81 -7.31 16.75
C LEU A 118 -26.32 -6.94 16.80
N PHE A 119 -25.95 -5.84 16.15
CA PHE A 119 -24.61 -5.25 16.24
C PHE A 119 -24.30 -4.83 17.69
N ASP A 120 -25.15 -4.00 18.29
CA ASP A 120 -24.99 -3.54 19.68
C ASP A 120 -24.91 -4.71 20.66
N HIS A 121 -25.79 -5.70 20.48
CA HIS A 121 -25.79 -6.91 21.29
C HIS A 121 -24.48 -7.70 21.15
N ALA A 122 -23.93 -7.84 19.95
CA ALA A 122 -22.66 -8.54 19.74
C ALA A 122 -21.51 -7.85 20.46
N LEU A 123 -21.45 -6.52 20.41
CA LEU A 123 -20.44 -5.74 21.13
C LEU A 123 -20.60 -5.87 22.64
N LEU A 124 -21.82 -5.68 23.16
CA LEU A 124 -22.11 -5.75 24.59
C LEU A 124 -21.84 -7.13 25.22
N THR A 125 -21.91 -8.20 24.42
CA THR A 125 -21.71 -9.56 24.90
C THR A 125 -20.26 -10.03 24.84
N LYS A 126 -19.49 -9.60 23.83
CA LYS A 126 -18.16 -10.18 23.56
C LYS A 126 -16.98 -9.26 23.93
N LEU A 127 -17.07 -7.97 23.64
CA LEU A 127 -15.98 -7.01 23.94
C LEU A 127 -15.56 -7.06 25.42
N PRO A 128 -16.50 -7.13 26.40
CA PRO A 128 -16.12 -7.24 27.81
C PRO A 128 -15.23 -8.44 28.11
N GLY A 129 -15.51 -9.62 27.55
CA GLY A 129 -14.69 -10.81 27.75
C GLY A 129 -13.28 -10.65 27.15
N TYR A 130 -13.19 -10.16 25.91
CA TYR A 130 -11.89 -9.93 25.25
C TYR A 130 -11.03 -8.94 26.02
N LEU A 131 -11.65 -7.87 26.49
CA LEU A 131 -10.94 -6.81 27.21
C LEU A 131 -10.60 -7.17 28.64
N THR A 132 -11.25 -8.14 29.27
CA THR A 132 -10.95 -8.56 30.65
C THR A 132 -9.96 -9.73 30.75
N GLY A 133 -9.50 -10.25 29.60
CA GLY A 133 -8.46 -11.27 29.53
C GLY A 133 -9.00 -12.70 29.39
N ALA A 134 -10.28 -12.87 29.03
CA ALA A 134 -10.84 -14.18 28.71
C ALA A 134 -10.23 -14.82 27.44
N GLY A 135 -9.43 -14.05 26.70
CA GLY A 135 -8.85 -14.43 25.42
C GLY A 135 -9.75 -14.03 24.27
N MET A 136 -9.14 -13.52 23.21
CA MET A 136 -9.78 -13.30 21.92
C MET A 136 -9.29 -14.42 21.00
N PRO A 137 -10.19 -15.13 20.29
CA PRO A 137 -9.78 -16.11 19.30
C PRO A 137 -8.86 -15.47 18.25
N ALA A 138 -8.12 -16.29 17.52
CA ALA A 138 -7.35 -15.79 16.39
C ALA A 138 -8.32 -15.10 15.42
N ALA A 139 -8.13 -13.80 15.24
CA ALA A 139 -8.92 -13.03 14.31
C ALA A 139 -8.58 -13.53 12.91
N THR A 140 -9.40 -14.43 12.39
CA THR A 140 -9.50 -14.67 10.96
C THR A 140 -10.09 -13.41 10.37
N LEU A 141 -9.24 -12.52 9.88
CA LEU A 141 -9.58 -11.25 9.25
C LEU A 141 -10.29 -11.46 7.90
N VAL A 142 -11.31 -12.31 7.86
CA VAL A 142 -11.99 -12.80 6.65
C VAL A 142 -13.07 -11.80 6.18
N GLY A 143 -13.41 -10.78 6.97
CA GLY A 143 -14.36 -9.75 6.52
C GLY A 143 -14.04 -8.32 6.92
N LEU A 144 -12.76 -8.00 7.09
CA LEU A 144 -12.35 -6.74 6.46
C LEU A 144 -12.38 -7.02 4.98
N GLY A 145 -13.21 -6.29 4.23
CA GLY A 145 -12.93 -6.13 2.82
C GLY A 145 -11.44 -5.86 2.68
N ALA A 146 -10.73 -6.81 2.10
CA ALA A 146 -9.40 -6.60 1.59
C ALA A 146 -8.25 -6.43 2.65
N ASN A 147 -8.47 -5.83 3.82
CA ASN A 147 -7.38 -5.31 4.69
C ASN A 147 -7.04 -6.16 5.94
N GLY A 148 -6.84 -7.48 5.84
CA GLY A 148 -6.20 -8.19 6.96
C GLY A 148 -4.83 -7.56 7.29
N MET A 149 -4.33 -7.63 8.54
CA MET A 149 -2.94 -7.27 8.83
C MET A 149 -2.04 -8.10 7.92
N GLN A 150 -1.40 -7.47 6.95
CA GLN A 150 -0.53 -8.14 6.00
C GLN A 150 0.86 -7.55 6.10
N SER A 151 1.85 -8.39 5.85
CA SER A 151 3.24 -7.96 5.73
C SER A 151 3.40 -7.06 4.52
N TRP A 152 3.81 -5.81 4.72
CA TRP A 152 4.24 -4.93 3.63
C TRP A 152 5.51 -5.44 2.95
N VAL A 153 6.26 -6.31 3.62
CA VAL A 153 7.53 -6.81 3.09
C VAL A 153 7.31 -8.00 2.15
N GLU A 154 6.49 -8.98 2.56
CA GLU A 154 6.32 -10.24 1.83
C GLU A 154 4.86 -10.57 1.44
N GLY A 155 3.88 -9.77 1.87
CA GLY A 155 2.46 -9.96 1.56
C GLY A 155 1.79 -11.05 2.40
N THR A 156 2.55 -11.69 3.28
CA THR A 156 2.06 -12.72 4.20
C THR A 156 0.96 -12.15 5.08
N GLN A 157 -0.18 -12.83 5.11
CA GLN A 157 -1.24 -12.54 6.06
C GLN A 157 -0.77 -12.84 7.49
N ILE A 158 -0.99 -11.87 8.36
CA ILE A 158 -0.67 -11.92 9.78
C ILE A 158 -2.01 -11.90 10.52
N ASN A 159 -2.22 -12.93 11.34
CA ASN A 159 -3.34 -12.98 12.26
C ASN A 159 -2.89 -12.46 13.62
N ALA A 160 -3.86 -12.00 14.40
CA ALA A 160 -3.68 -11.63 15.80
C ALA A 160 -4.59 -12.49 16.67
N ARG A 161 -4.09 -12.86 17.86
CA ARG A 161 -4.89 -13.38 18.96
C ARG A 161 -4.48 -12.70 20.27
N MET A 162 -5.36 -12.74 21.27
CA MET A 162 -5.01 -12.31 22.63
C MET A 162 -4.68 -13.50 23.50
N ASP A 163 -3.51 -13.49 24.12
CA ASP A 163 -3.07 -14.42 25.17
C ASP A 163 -3.14 -13.70 26.52
N GLY A 164 -4.27 -13.88 27.22
CA GLY A 164 -4.64 -12.99 28.32
C GLY A 164 -4.79 -11.55 27.82
N TYR A 165 -3.91 -10.64 28.27
CA TYR A 165 -3.87 -9.24 27.83
C TYR A 165 -2.85 -8.99 26.71
N GLN A 166 -1.96 -9.94 26.42
CA GLN A 166 -0.90 -9.76 25.45
C GLN A 166 -1.39 -10.13 24.05
N LEU A 167 -1.22 -9.24 23.09
CA LEU A 167 -1.46 -9.59 21.69
C LEU A 167 -0.29 -10.43 21.16
N VAL A 168 -0.63 -11.47 20.41
CA VAL A 168 0.33 -12.36 19.74
C VAL A 168 0.05 -12.34 18.25
N LEU A 169 1.08 -12.01 17.47
CA LEU A 169 1.05 -12.07 16.01
C LEU A 169 1.46 -13.46 15.51
N GLU A 170 0.73 -14.00 14.53
CA GLU A 170 0.99 -15.31 13.95
C GLU A 170 0.74 -15.32 12.43
N ASN A 171 1.53 -16.06 11.66
CA ASN A 171 1.31 -16.24 10.21
C ASN A 171 0.62 -17.57 9.85
N MET A 172 0.50 -18.47 10.82
CA MET A 172 -0.27 -19.72 10.75
C MET A 172 -0.97 -19.95 12.09
N PRO A 173 -2.13 -20.61 12.14
CA PRO A 173 -2.83 -20.88 13.39
C PRO A 173 -1.92 -21.59 14.40
N ASN A 174 -1.77 -21.03 15.60
CA ASN A 174 -0.92 -21.53 16.69
C ASN A 174 0.60 -21.48 16.41
N GLY A 175 1.03 -20.70 15.41
CA GLY A 175 2.44 -20.49 15.08
C GLY A 175 3.00 -19.20 15.68
N HIS A 176 4.32 -19.10 15.81
CA HIS A 176 4.97 -17.81 16.03
C HIS A 176 5.11 -17.06 14.70
N LEU A 177 4.93 -15.74 14.70
CA LEU A 177 5.34 -14.90 13.57
C LEU A 177 6.83 -15.13 13.30
N LYS A 178 7.14 -15.60 12.09
CA LYS A 178 8.53 -15.75 11.63
C LYS A 178 9.03 -14.39 11.16
N PRO A 179 10.34 -14.10 11.24
CA PRO A 179 10.90 -12.92 10.60
C PRO A 179 10.64 -12.91 9.11
N ALA A 180 10.37 -11.72 8.57
CA ALA A 180 10.33 -11.51 7.13
C ALA A 180 11.69 -11.91 6.54
N MET A 181 11.70 -12.43 5.32
CA MET A 181 12.96 -12.73 4.64
C MET A 181 13.84 -11.48 4.56
N ASP A 182 15.16 -11.64 4.75
CA ASP A 182 16.09 -10.52 4.60
C ASP A 182 16.30 -10.23 3.10
N TYR A 183 15.62 -9.21 2.60
CA TYR A 183 15.73 -8.76 1.21
C TYR A 183 16.94 -7.86 0.97
N ARG A 184 17.65 -7.41 2.02
CA ARG A 184 18.83 -6.57 1.86
C ARG A 184 19.98 -7.45 1.37
N ALA A 185 20.33 -7.27 0.10
CA ALA A 185 21.55 -7.75 -0.57
C ALA A 185 21.52 -9.10 -1.31
N HIS A 186 20.44 -9.89 -1.34
CA HIS A 186 20.48 -11.23 -1.96
C HIS A 186 19.81 -11.40 -3.33
N TYR A 187 19.12 -10.39 -3.84
CA TYR A 187 18.54 -10.42 -5.19
C TYR A 187 19.26 -9.51 -6.21
N PHE A 188 20.32 -8.81 -5.80
CA PHE A 188 21.11 -7.93 -6.65
C PHE A 188 22.44 -8.57 -7.04
N LYS A 189 22.39 -9.76 -7.63
CA LYS A 189 23.52 -10.17 -8.44
C LYS A 189 23.29 -9.58 -9.82
N ASP A 190 24.20 -8.71 -10.25
CA ASP A 190 24.28 -8.24 -11.66
C ASP A 190 24.20 -9.43 -12.66
N GLU A 191 24.52 -10.64 -12.20
CA GLU A 191 24.43 -11.91 -12.93
C GLU A 191 22.99 -12.37 -13.25
N ASP A 192 21.98 -11.98 -12.46
CA ASP A 192 20.56 -12.30 -12.72
C ASP A 192 19.90 -11.30 -13.69
N ILE A 193 20.54 -10.14 -13.91
CA ILE A 193 20.17 -9.16 -14.93
C ILE A 193 20.87 -9.60 -16.22
N GLY A 194 20.29 -10.59 -16.90
CA GLY A 194 20.89 -11.16 -18.12
C GLY A 194 21.33 -10.09 -19.11
N ASP A 195 22.57 -10.17 -19.58
CA ASP A 195 23.09 -9.35 -20.67
C ASP A 195 22.31 -9.68 -21.96
N GLU A 196 21.69 -8.67 -22.57
CA GLU A 196 20.81 -8.88 -23.72
C GLU A 196 21.45 -8.50 -25.05
N ASP A 197 21.58 -9.48 -25.94
CA ASP A 197 22.19 -9.32 -27.27
C ASP A 197 21.39 -8.45 -28.26
N ARG A 198 20.25 -7.87 -27.87
CA ARG A 198 19.36 -7.10 -28.76
C ARG A 198 18.90 -5.78 -28.15
N SER A 199 18.72 -4.79 -29.02
CA SER A 199 18.02 -3.56 -28.67
C SER A 199 16.55 -3.86 -28.42
N THR A 200 15.96 -3.18 -27.44
CA THR A 200 14.56 -3.35 -27.05
C THR A 200 13.90 -1.98 -27.04
N GLU A 201 12.71 -1.88 -27.61
CA GLU A 201 11.91 -0.67 -27.50
C GLU A 201 11.11 -0.71 -26.20
N MET A 202 11.38 0.27 -25.33
CA MET A 202 10.64 0.48 -24.10
C MET A 202 9.48 1.43 -24.38
N PHE A 203 8.30 1.04 -23.91
CA PHE A 203 7.06 1.78 -24.03
C PHE A 203 6.51 2.10 -22.65
N GLY A 204 6.14 3.35 -22.42
CA GLY A 204 5.46 3.77 -21.20
C GLY A 204 4.18 4.53 -21.51
N LEU A 205 3.12 4.21 -20.79
CA LEU A 205 1.74 4.61 -21.06
C LEU A 205 1.11 5.20 -19.80
N MET A 206 0.51 6.39 -19.92
CA MET A 206 -0.26 7.04 -18.85
C MET A 206 -1.77 6.87 -19.05
N ASN A 207 -2.24 6.95 -20.31
CA ASN A 207 -3.65 6.80 -20.63
C ASN A 207 -3.85 5.99 -21.91
N PHE A 208 -4.88 5.13 -21.94
CA PHE A 208 -5.39 4.46 -23.13
C PHE A 208 -6.20 5.39 -24.05
N GLN A 209 -6.36 6.66 -23.69
CA GLN A 209 -6.95 7.68 -24.55
C GLN A 209 -5.89 8.69 -24.97
N GLY A 210 -6.11 9.35 -26.10
CA GLY A 210 -5.24 10.39 -26.64
C GLY A 210 -5.86 11.05 -27.86
N ASP A 211 -5.28 12.16 -28.28
CA ASP A 211 -5.73 12.86 -29.48
C ASP A 211 -5.68 11.92 -30.71
N GLY A 212 -6.82 11.77 -31.40
CA GLY A 212 -6.93 10.90 -32.58
C GLY A 212 -7.17 9.42 -32.26
N ILE A 213 -7.50 9.09 -31.01
CA ILE A 213 -8.00 7.77 -30.61
C ILE A 213 -9.50 7.86 -30.37
N GLU A 214 -10.27 6.98 -31.00
CA GLU A 214 -11.71 6.89 -30.76
C GLU A 214 -11.98 6.34 -29.36
N HIS A 215 -13.00 6.85 -28.68
CA HIS A 215 -13.33 6.46 -27.31
C HIS A 215 -13.46 4.93 -27.15
N ASP A 216 -14.20 4.30 -28.06
CA ASP A 216 -14.44 2.85 -28.05
C ASP A 216 -13.14 2.05 -28.25
N GLU A 217 -12.21 2.57 -29.04
CA GLU A 217 -10.90 1.96 -29.25
C GLU A 217 -10.06 2.00 -27.98
N GLY A 218 -10.02 3.15 -27.30
CA GLY A 218 -9.33 3.27 -26.01
C GLY A 218 -9.97 2.45 -24.89
N VAL A 219 -11.31 2.35 -24.85
CA VAL A 219 -12.03 1.46 -23.91
C VAL A 219 -11.67 0.00 -24.16
N LYS A 220 -11.60 -0.42 -25.42
CA LYS A 220 -11.18 -1.79 -25.78
C LYS A 220 -9.74 -2.09 -25.33
N ALA A 221 -8.82 -1.15 -25.55
CA ALA A 221 -7.43 -1.30 -25.12
C ALA A 221 -7.30 -1.35 -23.59
N TRP A 222 -8.05 -0.51 -22.87
CA TRP A 222 -8.12 -0.56 -21.41
C TRP A 222 -8.68 -1.90 -20.91
N GLN A 223 -9.74 -2.42 -21.53
CA GLN A 223 -10.30 -3.72 -21.17
C GLN A 223 -9.30 -4.86 -21.43
N ALA A 224 -8.54 -4.80 -22.53
CA ALA A 224 -7.47 -5.76 -22.82
C ALA A 224 -6.40 -5.79 -21.72
N TRP A 225 -5.95 -4.61 -21.30
CA TRP A 225 -5.05 -4.48 -20.16
C TRP A 225 -5.68 -5.05 -18.88
N ARG A 226 -6.92 -4.65 -18.58
CA ARG A 226 -7.62 -5.10 -17.36
C ARG A 226 -7.77 -6.61 -17.31
N ASP A 227 -8.16 -7.24 -18.41
CA ASP A 227 -8.32 -8.71 -18.49
C ASP A 227 -6.97 -9.42 -18.30
N GLU A 228 -5.90 -8.94 -18.94
CA GLU A 228 -4.55 -9.48 -18.76
C GLU A 228 -4.05 -9.28 -17.33
N ALA A 229 -4.35 -8.12 -16.75
CA ALA A 229 -3.97 -7.78 -15.40
C ALA A 229 -4.76 -8.61 -14.36
N ASP A 230 -6.06 -8.83 -14.56
CA ASP A 230 -6.88 -9.73 -13.74
C ASP A 230 -6.35 -11.17 -13.81
N GLN A 231 -6.08 -11.71 -15.01
CA GLN A 231 -5.54 -13.06 -15.20
C GLN A 231 -4.18 -13.28 -14.53
N LYS A 232 -3.34 -12.24 -14.52
CA LYS A 232 -2.00 -12.28 -13.92
C LYS A 232 -2.01 -11.95 -12.42
N GLY A 233 -3.17 -11.70 -11.83
CA GLY A 233 -3.28 -11.28 -10.44
C GLY A 233 -2.85 -9.84 -10.19
N ILE A 234 -2.56 -9.06 -11.22
CA ILE A 234 -2.06 -7.67 -11.12
C ILE A 234 -3.12 -6.74 -10.52
N MET A 235 -4.39 -6.88 -10.90
CA MET A 235 -5.47 -6.06 -10.34
C MET A 235 -6.08 -6.67 -9.07
N HIS A 236 -5.59 -7.84 -8.62
CA HIS A 236 -5.97 -8.33 -7.31
C HIS A 236 -5.47 -7.33 -6.28
N ARG A 237 -6.42 -6.80 -5.50
CA ARG A 237 -6.14 -6.01 -4.30
C ARG A 237 -5.06 -6.77 -3.49
N PHE A 238 -4.00 -6.09 -3.06
CA PHE A 238 -2.82 -6.63 -2.33
C PHE A 238 -1.72 -7.33 -3.12
N PHE A 239 -1.85 -7.55 -4.43
CA PHE A 239 -0.75 -8.12 -5.22
C PHE A 239 0.49 -7.22 -5.27
N TRP A 240 0.31 -5.92 -5.00
CA TRP A 240 1.34 -4.87 -5.03
C TRP A 240 1.85 -4.46 -3.65
N ASP A 241 1.23 -4.93 -2.58
CA ASP A 241 1.50 -4.42 -1.24
C ASP A 241 2.77 -5.04 -0.63
N SER A 242 3.30 -6.09 -1.26
CA SER A 242 4.58 -6.68 -0.85
C SER A 242 5.76 -6.23 -1.68
N VAL A 243 6.77 -5.69 -1.00
CA VAL A 243 8.08 -5.36 -1.59
C VAL A 243 8.64 -6.58 -2.36
N ALA A 244 8.48 -7.79 -1.85
CA ALA A 244 8.91 -9.02 -2.52
C ALA A 244 8.19 -9.32 -3.84
N GLY A 245 6.88 -9.10 -3.90
CA GLY A 245 6.08 -9.24 -5.12
C GLY A 245 6.50 -8.21 -6.17
N MET A 246 6.74 -6.97 -5.75
CA MET A 246 7.23 -5.91 -6.63
C MET A 246 8.63 -6.21 -7.18
N VAL A 247 9.54 -6.70 -6.34
CA VAL A 247 10.93 -7.03 -6.68
C VAL A 247 11.03 -8.27 -7.58
N THR A 248 10.30 -9.34 -7.30
CA THR A 248 10.40 -10.57 -8.11
C THR A 248 9.83 -10.41 -9.53
N ARG A 249 8.88 -9.50 -9.74
CA ARG A 249 8.27 -9.25 -11.07
C ARG A 249 9.17 -8.46 -12.01
N SER A 250 10.23 -7.88 -11.49
CA SER A 250 11.06 -6.93 -12.19
C SER A 250 12.54 -7.25 -12.25
N LEU A 251 12.97 -8.25 -11.48
CA LEU A 251 14.25 -8.93 -11.63
C LEU A 251 14.28 -9.85 -12.86
N LYS A 252 13.55 -9.49 -13.92
CA LYS A 252 13.59 -10.16 -15.21
C LYS A 252 14.41 -9.29 -16.15
N SER A 253 15.19 -9.91 -17.02
CA SER A 253 15.85 -9.19 -18.12
C SER A 253 14.79 -8.42 -18.92
N LYS A 254 15.14 -7.31 -19.59
CA LYS A 254 14.16 -6.49 -20.35
C LYS A 254 13.35 -7.31 -21.39
N LYS A 255 13.82 -8.47 -21.85
CA LYS A 255 13.14 -9.47 -22.70
C LYS A 255 12.07 -10.29 -21.96
N ASP A 256 12.36 -10.66 -20.71
CA ASP A 256 11.46 -11.46 -19.87
C ASP A 256 10.56 -10.57 -18.99
N MET A 257 10.84 -9.25 -18.97
CA MET A 257 10.01 -8.23 -18.36
C MET A 257 8.62 -8.19 -19.02
N GLY A 258 7.59 -8.21 -18.18
CA GLY A 258 6.21 -7.95 -18.61
C GLY A 258 5.91 -6.45 -18.60
N ILE A 259 4.64 -6.10 -18.79
CA ILE A 259 4.17 -4.74 -18.53
C ILE A 259 4.14 -4.54 -17.01
N THR A 260 4.96 -3.63 -16.50
CA THR A 260 4.89 -3.15 -15.12
C THR A 260 3.80 -2.11 -15.00
N TRP A 261 3.18 -2.02 -13.83
CA TRP A 261 2.12 -1.06 -13.53
C TRP A 261 2.46 -0.37 -12.20
N GLN A 262 2.25 0.94 -12.17
CA GLN A 262 2.44 1.79 -11.02
C GLN A 262 1.21 2.66 -10.87
N GLN A 263 0.68 2.75 -9.65
CA GLN A 263 -0.36 3.72 -9.34
C GLN A 263 0.31 5.03 -8.95
N LEU A 264 -0.12 6.11 -9.58
CA LEU A 264 0.33 7.46 -9.29
C LEU A 264 -0.75 8.19 -8.51
N ARG A 265 -0.40 9.31 -7.87
CA ARG A 265 -1.38 10.17 -7.24
C ARG A 265 -2.29 10.80 -8.30
N GLN A 266 -3.46 11.26 -7.85
CA GLN A 266 -4.31 12.09 -8.69
C GLN A 266 -3.51 13.30 -9.18
N ASP A 267 -3.55 13.55 -10.49
CA ASP A 267 -2.83 14.65 -11.17
C ASP A 267 -1.29 14.57 -11.16
N GLU A 268 -0.70 13.46 -10.70
CA GLU A 268 0.74 13.23 -10.79
C GLU A 268 1.15 12.87 -12.22
N SER A 269 2.25 13.46 -12.66
CA SER A 269 2.85 13.24 -13.97
C SER A 269 4.12 12.42 -13.89
N VAL A 270 4.57 11.90 -15.03
CA VAL A 270 5.94 11.39 -15.17
C VAL A 270 6.75 12.26 -16.11
N SER A 271 8.03 12.42 -15.80
CA SER A 271 8.99 13.09 -16.66
C SER A 271 9.98 12.08 -17.23
N VAL A 272 10.27 12.20 -18.52
CA VAL A 272 11.04 11.20 -19.26
C VAL A 272 12.28 11.84 -19.87
N GLU A 273 13.42 11.22 -19.60
CA GLU A 273 14.68 11.46 -20.30
C GLU A 273 15.00 10.22 -21.15
N ALA A 274 14.85 10.35 -22.47
CA ALA A 274 15.18 9.28 -23.42
C ALA A 274 16.30 9.75 -24.35
N GLY A 275 17.32 8.91 -24.52
CA GLY A 275 18.47 9.20 -25.37
C GLY A 275 19.15 7.95 -25.91
N PRO A 276 20.23 8.11 -26.69
CA PRO A 276 20.94 6.98 -27.31
C PRO A 276 21.53 5.99 -26.32
N GLU A 277 21.84 6.44 -25.09
CA GLU A 277 22.43 5.63 -24.03
C GLU A 277 21.37 4.89 -23.21
N GLY A 278 20.08 5.23 -23.35
CA GLY A 278 18.99 4.62 -22.62
C GLY A 278 17.87 5.59 -22.24
N LEU A 279 17.21 5.30 -21.13
CA LEU A 279 15.99 5.93 -20.65
C LEU A 279 16.04 6.07 -19.12
N VAL A 280 15.63 7.23 -18.60
CA VAL A 280 15.30 7.44 -17.20
C VAL A 280 13.89 8.03 -17.12
N VAL A 281 13.06 7.47 -16.24
CA VAL A 281 11.72 7.97 -15.92
C VAL A 281 11.74 8.46 -14.48
N TYR A 282 11.22 9.67 -14.28
CA TYR A 282 11.10 10.34 -12.99
C TYR A 282 9.64 10.48 -12.58
N GLY A 283 9.36 10.35 -11.29
CA GLY A 283 8.07 10.75 -10.72
C GLY A 283 7.97 12.27 -10.63
N GLY A 284 6.82 12.83 -11.00
CA GLY A 284 6.57 14.27 -11.00
C GLY A 284 7.07 15.02 -12.24
N GLN A 285 6.89 16.34 -12.21
CA GLN A 285 7.35 17.25 -13.27
C GLN A 285 8.80 17.69 -13.01
N VAL A 286 9.70 17.36 -13.92
CA VAL A 286 11.12 17.72 -13.85
C VAL A 286 11.46 18.78 -14.89
N ASN A 287 12.14 19.83 -14.45
CA ASN A 287 12.51 20.97 -15.29
C ASN A 287 13.31 20.54 -16.52
N GLY A 288 12.81 20.91 -17.70
CA GLY A 288 13.47 20.65 -18.98
C GLY A 288 13.29 19.24 -19.56
N LEU A 289 12.52 18.36 -18.92
CA LEU A 289 12.22 17.01 -19.44
C LEU A 289 10.85 16.92 -20.10
N LYS A 290 10.66 15.93 -20.98
CA LYS A 290 9.36 15.65 -21.59
C LYS A 290 8.43 15.15 -20.49
N LYS A 291 7.33 15.87 -20.29
CA LYS A 291 6.26 15.49 -19.37
C LYS A 291 5.20 14.65 -20.08
N LEU A 292 4.74 13.59 -19.43
CA LEU A 292 3.52 12.87 -19.79
C LEU A 292 2.50 13.13 -18.70
N PHE A 293 1.31 13.53 -19.11
CA PHE A 293 0.17 13.76 -18.23
C PHE A 293 -0.78 12.56 -18.27
N ASP A 294 -1.57 12.40 -17.21
CA ASP A 294 -2.93 11.83 -17.15
C ASP A 294 -3.15 10.76 -16.04
N GLU A 295 -4.41 10.67 -15.60
CA GLU A 295 -5.04 10.18 -14.36
C GLU A 295 -4.49 8.90 -13.67
N GLY A 296 -3.43 9.04 -12.88
CA GLY A 296 -3.22 8.20 -11.68
C GLY A 296 -2.70 6.78 -11.92
N GLN A 297 -2.26 6.44 -13.15
CA GLN A 297 -1.63 5.15 -13.45
C GLN A 297 -0.51 5.30 -14.48
N PHE A 298 0.56 4.53 -14.31
CA PHE A 298 1.66 4.44 -15.25
C PHE A 298 1.98 2.98 -15.56
N LEU A 299 1.92 2.60 -16.83
CA LEU A 299 2.34 1.29 -17.31
C LEU A 299 3.67 1.43 -18.05
N CYS A 300 4.61 0.51 -17.82
CA CYS A 300 5.90 0.56 -18.49
C CYS A 300 6.45 -0.84 -18.76
N GLY A 301 6.98 -1.05 -19.96
CA GLY A 301 7.53 -2.35 -20.33
C GLY A 301 8.03 -2.37 -21.77
N PRO A 302 8.44 -3.54 -22.26
CA PRO A 302 8.82 -3.71 -23.66
C PRO A 302 7.60 -3.53 -24.57
N ARG A 303 7.76 -2.81 -25.68
CA ARG A 303 6.65 -2.48 -26.59
C ARG A 303 5.96 -3.72 -27.16
N ASP A 304 6.70 -4.78 -27.46
CA ASP A 304 6.16 -6.04 -27.96
C ASP A 304 5.17 -6.69 -26.98
N ARG A 305 5.37 -6.50 -25.67
CA ARG A 305 4.40 -6.94 -24.65
C ARG A 305 3.08 -6.17 -24.72
N PHE A 306 3.12 -4.87 -25.00
CA PHE A 306 1.90 -4.09 -25.24
C PHE A 306 1.18 -4.53 -26.52
N VAL A 307 1.93 -4.88 -27.57
CA VAL A 307 1.35 -5.43 -28.80
C VAL A 307 0.67 -6.78 -28.52
N ASP A 308 1.36 -7.69 -27.82
CA ASP A 308 0.79 -8.99 -27.44
C ASP A 308 -0.49 -8.83 -26.60
N MET A 309 -0.48 -7.92 -25.63
CA MET A 309 -1.65 -7.58 -24.79
C MET A 309 -2.84 -7.12 -25.64
N LEU A 310 -2.63 -6.17 -26.56
CA LEU A 310 -3.70 -5.65 -27.42
C LEU A 310 -4.21 -6.73 -28.39
N VAL A 311 -3.33 -7.56 -28.95
CA VAL A 311 -3.72 -8.67 -29.82
C VAL A 311 -4.59 -9.68 -29.09
N ASN A 312 -4.23 -10.02 -27.84
CA ASN A 312 -5.04 -10.88 -26.98
C ASN A 312 -6.41 -10.24 -26.65
N GLY A 313 -6.45 -8.91 -26.55
CA GLY A 313 -7.68 -8.12 -26.44
C GLY A 313 -8.48 -7.94 -27.74
N GLY A 314 -8.09 -8.62 -28.82
CA GLY A 314 -8.82 -8.64 -30.09
C GLY A 314 -8.46 -7.54 -31.07
N PHE A 315 -7.32 -6.87 -30.92
CA PHE A 315 -6.73 -6.06 -32.00
C PHE A 315 -6.03 -6.96 -33.03
N SER A 316 -5.95 -6.52 -34.29
CA SER A 316 -4.95 -7.12 -35.18
C SER A 316 -3.55 -6.60 -34.80
N LYS A 317 -2.49 -7.32 -35.17
CA LYS A 317 -1.12 -6.89 -34.86
C LYS A 317 -0.79 -5.50 -35.42
N GLY A 318 -1.20 -5.23 -36.67
CA GLY A 318 -0.97 -3.93 -37.31
C GLY A 318 -1.77 -2.80 -36.64
N ASP A 319 -3.00 -3.08 -36.23
CA ASP A 319 -3.84 -2.09 -35.53
C ASP A 319 -3.25 -1.78 -34.14
N ALA A 320 -2.76 -2.80 -33.42
CA ALA A 320 -2.09 -2.62 -32.13
C ALA A 320 -0.84 -1.75 -32.25
N GLU A 321 0.03 -2.03 -33.23
CA GLU A 321 1.23 -1.23 -33.49
C GLU A 321 0.87 0.22 -33.82
N HIS A 322 -0.12 0.43 -34.70
CA HIS A 322 -0.58 1.76 -35.09
C HIS A 322 -1.25 2.53 -33.94
N TYR A 323 -2.00 1.85 -33.09
CA TYR A 323 -2.61 2.41 -31.90
C TYR A 323 -1.55 2.92 -30.91
N LEU A 324 -0.53 2.12 -30.62
CA LEU A 324 0.59 2.53 -29.75
C LEU A 324 1.37 3.73 -30.33
N ASP A 325 1.52 3.82 -31.65
CA ASP A 325 2.14 5.00 -32.30
C ASP A 325 1.30 6.26 -32.11
N ARG A 326 -0.02 6.17 -32.25
CA ARG A 326 -0.94 7.30 -32.01
C ARG A 326 -0.89 7.78 -30.57
N LEU A 327 -0.80 6.88 -29.60
CA LEU A 327 -0.62 7.24 -28.18
C LEU A 327 0.66 8.05 -27.93
N VAL A 328 1.76 7.70 -28.59
CA VAL A 328 3.03 8.45 -28.50
C VAL A 328 2.90 9.83 -29.15
N GLN A 329 2.22 9.91 -30.29
CA GLN A 329 1.96 11.17 -31.00
C GLN A 329 1.04 12.10 -30.19
N GLY A 330 0.03 11.55 -29.54
CA GLY A 330 -0.90 12.26 -28.65
C GLY A 330 -0.33 12.58 -27.26
N CYS A 331 0.95 12.28 -26.99
CA CYS A 331 1.62 12.50 -25.71
C CYS A 331 1.01 11.75 -24.49
N SER A 332 0.15 10.76 -24.71
CA SER A 332 -0.35 9.84 -23.69
C SER A 332 0.67 8.73 -23.36
N ALA A 333 1.70 8.58 -24.20
CA ALA A 333 2.76 7.61 -24.06
C ALA A 333 4.13 8.14 -24.50
N PHE A 334 5.17 7.37 -24.18
CA PHE A 334 6.49 7.49 -24.79
C PHE A 334 6.98 6.15 -25.32
N SER A 335 7.89 6.24 -26.28
CA SER A 335 8.66 5.10 -26.77
C SER A 335 10.13 5.48 -26.82
N ALA A 336 11.01 4.58 -26.39
CA ALA A 336 12.45 4.79 -26.39
C ALA A 336 13.17 3.48 -26.74
N THR A 337 14.05 3.52 -27.74
CA THR A 337 14.90 2.37 -28.08
C THR A 337 16.10 2.30 -27.14
N VAL A 338 16.19 1.20 -26.41
CA VAL A 338 17.27 0.92 -25.47
C VAL A 338 18.30 -0.02 -26.13
N PRO A 339 19.61 0.31 -26.10
CA PRO A 339 20.63 -0.48 -26.77
C PRO A 339 20.77 -1.92 -26.22
N ALA A 340 21.37 -2.80 -27.02
CA ALA A 340 21.78 -4.13 -26.57
C ALA A 340 22.79 -4.01 -25.41
N GLY A 341 22.78 -4.97 -24.48
CA GLY A 341 23.65 -4.98 -23.29
C GLY A 341 23.29 -3.92 -22.24
N SER A 342 22.12 -3.29 -22.34
CA SER A 342 21.67 -2.31 -21.36
C SER A 342 21.26 -2.96 -20.05
N LYS A 343 21.67 -2.35 -18.93
CA LYS A 343 21.21 -2.70 -17.58
C LYS A 343 19.90 -1.99 -17.26
N LEU A 344 19.11 -2.58 -16.37
CA LEU A 344 17.79 -2.10 -15.96
C LEU A 344 17.75 -1.99 -14.43
N ARG A 345 17.19 -0.89 -13.91
CA ARG A 345 16.85 -0.69 -12.50
C ARG A 345 15.51 0.02 -12.40
N TYR A 346 14.60 -0.44 -11.53
CA TYR A 346 13.51 0.42 -11.07
C TYR A 346 13.72 0.83 -9.63
N ASN A 347 13.00 1.88 -9.24
CA ASN A 347 12.79 2.20 -7.84
C ASN A 347 11.71 1.26 -7.31
N TRP A 348 12.11 0.40 -6.37
CA TRP A 348 11.27 -0.65 -5.81
C TRP A 348 10.50 -0.20 -4.58
N ASP A 349 10.59 1.08 -4.24
CA ASP A 349 10.06 1.56 -3.00
C ASP A 349 8.63 2.08 -3.18
N PRO A 350 7.60 1.29 -2.77
CA PRO A 350 6.22 1.76 -2.77
C PRO A 350 6.08 3.00 -1.89
N GLU A 351 6.88 3.15 -0.83
CA GLU A 351 6.88 4.36 0.00
C GLU A 351 7.42 5.58 -0.80
N THR A 352 8.20 5.43 -1.86
CA THR A 352 8.59 6.57 -2.69
C THR A 352 7.45 7.09 -3.56
N LEU A 353 6.51 6.21 -3.92
CA LEU A 353 5.32 6.54 -4.72
C LEU A 353 4.14 6.99 -3.81
N TYR A 354 4.06 6.44 -2.60
CA TYR A 354 2.94 6.70 -1.67
C TYR A 354 3.30 7.58 -0.45
N ALA A 355 4.56 7.63 0.01
CA ALA A 355 4.91 8.16 1.34
C ALA A 355 5.22 9.65 1.41
N PHE A 356 4.67 10.45 0.50
CA PHE A 356 4.50 11.84 0.87
C PHE A 356 3.28 11.96 1.78
N ASP A 357 3.52 11.99 3.10
CA ASP A 357 2.77 12.86 4.02
C ASP A 357 3.05 14.34 3.66
N MET A 358 3.00 14.70 2.36
CA MET A 358 2.92 16.08 1.94
C MET A 358 1.45 16.47 2.06
N PRO A 359 1.14 17.62 2.65
CA PRO A 359 -0.24 18.09 2.74
C PRO A 359 -0.88 18.10 1.35
N ASP A 360 -2.20 17.87 1.28
CA ASP A 360 -2.98 17.67 0.05
C ASP A 360 -2.83 18.79 -1.02
N ASP A 361 -2.18 19.90 -0.67
CA ASP A 361 -1.90 21.06 -1.51
C ASP A 361 -0.46 21.15 -2.06
N GLU A 362 0.48 20.33 -1.60
CA GLU A 362 1.85 20.24 -2.15
C GLU A 362 1.90 19.28 -3.35
N MET A 363 1.36 19.74 -4.46
CA MET A 363 1.64 19.15 -5.77
C MET A 363 3.10 19.45 -6.14
N ILE A 364 3.87 18.41 -6.48
CA ILE A 364 5.26 18.58 -6.90
C ILE A 364 5.29 19.22 -8.30
N PHE A 365 5.30 20.55 -8.35
CA PHE A 365 5.52 21.33 -9.56
C PHE A 365 6.99 21.74 -9.65
N ASP A 366 7.59 21.55 -10.83
CA ASP A 366 8.91 22.09 -11.22
C ASP A 366 10.11 21.68 -10.33
N ILE A 367 10.38 20.36 -10.24
CA ILE A 367 11.57 19.82 -9.58
C ILE A 367 12.81 20.03 -10.45
N GLU A 368 13.92 20.42 -9.83
CA GLU A 368 15.23 20.33 -10.46
C GLU A 368 15.65 18.86 -10.66
N LYS A 369 16.33 18.57 -11.77
CA LYS A 369 16.74 17.19 -12.09
C LYS A 369 17.60 16.53 -11.01
N SER A 370 18.39 17.33 -10.27
CA SER A 370 19.20 16.87 -9.14
C SER A 370 18.38 16.34 -7.96
N ASP A 371 17.15 16.83 -7.82
CA ASP A 371 16.25 16.52 -6.71
C ASP A 371 15.12 15.59 -7.15
N ALA A 372 15.01 15.32 -8.45
CA ALA A 372 14.04 14.42 -9.04
C ALA A 372 14.34 12.95 -8.73
N LEU A 373 13.28 12.19 -8.46
CA LEU A 373 13.38 10.80 -8.04
C LEU A 373 13.20 9.88 -9.25
N PRO A 374 14.24 9.15 -9.69
CA PRO A 374 14.06 8.16 -10.74
C PRO A 374 13.17 7.03 -10.22
N ILE A 375 12.19 6.63 -11.02
CA ILE A 375 11.32 5.46 -10.80
C ILE A 375 11.72 4.30 -11.71
N LEU A 376 12.37 4.58 -12.83
CA LEU A 376 12.96 3.62 -13.76
C LEU A 376 14.23 4.22 -14.37
N ALA A 377 15.27 3.42 -14.49
CA ALA A 377 16.43 3.68 -15.32
C ALA A 377 16.75 2.43 -16.15
N VAL A 378 17.09 2.59 -17.41
CA VAL A 378 17.53 1.49 -18.27
C VAL A 378 18.50 2.01 -19.32
N GLY A 379 19.68 1.41 -19.47
CA GLY A 379 20.66 1.86 -20.44
C GLY A 379 22.07 1.32 -20.23
N THR A 380 22.99 1.86 -21.01
CA THR A 380 24.44 1.61 -20.93
C THR A 380 25.19 2.67 -20.13
N PHE A 381 24.47 3.69 -19.64
CA PHE A 381 25.03 4.73 -18.77
C PHE A 381 25.31 4.20 -17.36
N GLU A 382 26.06 4.97 -16.58
CA GLU A 382 26.23 4.70 -15.15
C GLU A 382 24.88 4.82 -14.45
N MET A 383 24.30 3.66 -14.13
CA MET A 383 22.96 3.57 -13.55
C MET A 383 22.89 4.40 -12.25
N PRO A 384 21.96 5.36 -12.14
CA PRO A 384 21.82 6.19 -10.94
C PRO A 384 21.53 5.33 -9.72
N GLU A 385 21.94 5.83 -8.56
CA GLU A 385 21.58 5.22 -7.29
C GLU A 385 20.08 5.43 -7.02
N MET A 386 19.36 4.32 -6.85
CA MET A 386 17.93 4.36 -6.54
C MET A 386 17.80 4.42 -5.01
N THR A 387 17.39 5.56 -4.46
CA THR A 387 17.30 5.75 -3.01
C THR A 387 15.92 5.40 -2.50
N THR A 388 15.82 4.52 -1.50
CA THR A 388 14.55 4.19 -0.84
C THR A 388 14.09 5.30 0.11
N HIS A 389 12.79 5.42 0.37
CA HIS A 389 12.18 6.31 1.37
C HIS A 389 12.79 6.09 2.75
N ARG A 390 13.07 4.84 3.15
CA ARG A 390 13.73 4.56 4.44
C ARG A 390 15.15 5.12 4.51
N GLN A 391 15.93 5.01 3.44
CA GLN A 391 17.25 5.65 3.34
C GLN A 391 17.13 7.18 3.36
N ARG A 392 16.11 7.73 2.71
CA ARG A 392 15.82 9.18 2.71
C ARG A 392 15.40 9.68 4.09
N LYS A 393 14.50 8.98 4.79
CA LYS A 393 14.11 9.29 6.18
C LYS A 393 15.31 9.20 7.10
N ALA A 394 16.15 8.17 6.97
CA ALA A 394 17.37 8.05 7.77
C ALA A 394 18.34 9.22 7.51
N ALA A 395 18.53 9.61 6.25
CA ALA A 395 19.37 10.74 5.88
C ALA A 395 18.76 12.09 6.33
N ALA A 396 17.45 12.28 6.23
CA ALA A 396 16.75 13.47 6.71
C ALA A 396 16.84 13.60 8.24
N LEU A 397 16.59 12.51 8.97
CA LEU A 397 16.76 12.45 10.42
C LEU A 397 18.21 12.72 10.84
N GLN A 398 19.20 12.24 10.07
CA GLN A 398 20.60 12.58 10.29
C GLN A 398 20.86 14.08 10.08
N ARG A 399 20.40 14.67 8.98
CA ARG A 399 20.53 16.12 8.73
C ARG A 399 19.83 16.96 9.80
N ASP A 400 18.66 16.54 10.26
CA ASP A 400 17.92 17.23 11.33
C ASP A 400 18.63 17.09 12.68
N SER A 401 19.29 15.96 12.93
CA SER A 401 20.12 15.76 14.12
C SER A 401 21.40 16.60 14.08
N GLU A 402 21.99 16.79 12.90
CA GLU A 402 23.16 17.65 12.68
C GLU A 402 22.81 19.14 12.81
N ASN A 403 21.66 19.55 12.27
CA ASN A 403 21.16 20.92 12.38
C ASN A 403 20.66 21.27 13.80
N ASN A 404 20.06 20.32 14.54
CA ASN A 404 19.69 20.52 15.94
C ASN A 404 20.86 20.36 16.92
N GLY A 405 21.95 19.70 16.50
CA GLY A 405 23.23 19.67 17.20
C GLY A 405 24.03 20.98 17.07
N MET A 406 23.67 21.84 16.11
CA MET A 406 24.17 23.22 15.99
C MET A 406 23.16 24.23 16.55
N LYS A 407 22.86 24.15 17.85
CA LYS A 407 22.42 25.35 18.59
C LYS A 407 23.63 25.94 19.31
N PRO A 408 23.96 27.23 19.13
CA PRO A 408 24.97 27.91 19.94
C PRO A 408 24.59 27.94 21.42
#